data_AF-B1Y7F8-F1
#
_entry.id   AF-B1Y7F8-F1
#
_cell.length_a   1.000
_cell.length_b   1.000
_cell.length_c   1.000
_cell.angle_alpha   90.00
_cell.angle_beta   90.00
_cell.angle_gamma   90.00
#
_symmetry.space_group_name_H-M   'P 1'
#
loop_
_entity.id
_entity.type
_entity.pdbx_description
1 polymer ?
#
loop_
_entity_poly.entity_id
_entity_poly.type
_entity_poly.pdbx_seq_one_letter_code
_entity_poly.pdbx_strand_id
1 'polypeptide(L)' 'MQAAAKYLLILESAGAMVARLFDAQRRQVAEFDAASEEVTVMTKGLSAFEGADPRDWGLALRGHSPSELAGAMVYTLDV' A
#
# COMPACT_ATOMS: atom_id res chain seq x y z
N MET A 1 -23.02 -7.25 3.74
CA MET A 1 -22.47 -6.32 2.73
C MET A 1 -20.98 -6.60 2.68
N GLN A 2 -20.48 -7.16 1.59
CA GLN A 2 -19.06 -7.45 1.45
C GLN A 2 -18.39 -6.13 1.10
N ALA A 3 -17.78 -5.50 2.10
CA ALA A 3 -17.13 -4.23 1.89
C ALA A 3 -15.88 -4.49 1.01
N ALA A 4 -15.68 -3.62 0.02
CA ALA A 4 -14.72 -3.87 -1.04
C ALA A 4 -13.31 -3.79 -0.45
N ALA A 5 -12.56 -4.90 -0.52
CA ALA A 5 -11.19 -4.97 -0.03
C ALA A 5 -10.39 -3.76 -0.53
N LYS A 6 -9.77 -3.04 0.41
CA LYS A 6 -8.84 -1.95 0.11
C LYS A 6 -7.43 -2.42 0.36
N TYR A 7 -6.48 -1.87 -0.36
CA TYR A 7 -5.07 -2.20 -0.19
C TYR A 7 -4.33 -1.01 0.40
N LEU A 8 -3.53 -1.23 1.44
CA LEU A 8 -2.60 -0.22 1.94
C LEU A 8 -1.19 -0.66 1.61
N LEU A 9 -0.48 0.13 0.83
CA LEU A 9 0.92 -0.11 0.49
C LEU A 9 1.79 0.85 1.27
N ILE A 10 2.73 0.32 2.04
CA ILE A 10 3.79 1.09 2.66
C ILE A 10 5.05 0.89 1.84
N LEU A 11 5.62 1.97 1.29
CA LEU A 11 6.83 1.90 0.48
C LEU A 11 7.65 3.18 0.63
N GLU A 12 8.94 3.08 0.31
CA GLU A 12 9.78 4.26 0.13
C GLU A 12 9.40 4.95 -1.19
N SER A 13 9.24 6.27 -1.14
CA SER A 13 9.00 7.11 -2.31
C SER A 13 9.86 8.36 -2.18
N ALA A 14 10.86 8.50 -3.06
CA ALA A 14 11.75 9.65 -3.07
C ALA A 14 12.46 9.94 -1.72
N GLY A 15 12.87 8.88 -1.00
CA GLY A 15 13.61 8.99 0.26
C GLY A 15 12.76 9.10 1.53
N ALA A 16 11.42 8.99 1.41
CA ALA A 16 10.51 8.97 2.56
C ALA A 16 9.58 7.76 2.51
N MET A 17 9.27 7.19 3.69
CA MET A 17 8.29 6.11 3.80
C MET A 17 6.87 6.69 3.75
N VAL A 18 6.09 6.25 2.78
CA VAL A 18 4.70 6.69 2.58
C VAL A 18 3.76 5.49 2.62
N ALA A 19 2.53 5.71 3.08
CA ALA A 19 1.46 4.72 3.04
C ALA A 19 0.39 5.17 2.04
N ARG A 20 0.21 4.44 0.94
CA ARG A 20 -0.80 4.72 -0.08
C ARG A 20 -1.95 3.75 0.03
N LEU A 21 -3.16 4.29 0.15
CA LEU A 21 -4.39 3.52 0.16
C LEU A 21 -4.94 3.41 -1.26
N PHE A 22 -5.34 2.21 -1.62
CA PHE A 22 -5.95 1.87 -2.90
C PHE A 22 -7.31 1.19 -2.70
N ASP A 23 -8.21 1.39 -3.65
CA ASP A 23 -9.47 0.65 -3.71
C ASP A 23 -9.28 -0.76 -4.29
N ALA A 24 -10.38 -1.52 -4.40
CA ALA A 24 -10.37 -2.88 -4.97
C ALA A 24 -9.92 -2.92 -6.45
N GLN A 25 -9.97 -1.78 -7.15
CA GLN A 25 -9.49 -1.63 -8.53
C GLN A 25 -8.04 -1.13 -8.57
N ARG A 26 -7.34 -1.10 -7.42
CA ARG A 26 -5.97 -0.61 -7.26
C ARG A 26 -5.82 0.86 -7.71
N ARG A 27 -6.87 1.67 -7.55
CA ARG A 27 -6.81 3.13 -7.76
C ARG A 27 -6.49 3.80 -6.43
N GLN A 28 -5.49 4.68 -6.44
CA GLN A 28 -5.10 5.41 -5.25
C GLN A 28 -6.26 6.30 -4.79
N VAL A 29 -6.64 6.18 -3.52
CA VAL A 29 -7.72 6.95 -2.89
C VAL A 29 -7.18 7.93 -1.87
N ALA A 30 -6.08 7.59 -1.18
CA ALA A 30 -5.45 8.46 -0.20
C ALA A 30 -3.95 8.14 -0.06
N GLU A 31 -3.22 9.08 0.55
CA GLU A 31 -1.82 8.92 0.96
C GLU A 31 -1.68 9.45 2.39
N PHE A 32 -0.90 8.73 3.19
CA PHE A 32 -0.62 9.04 4.59
C PHE A 32 0.88 8.97 4.84
N ASP A 33 1.30 9.63 5.91
CA ASP A 33 2.61 9.36 6.51
C ASP A 33 2.61 7.92 7.05
N ALA A 34 3.62 7.13 6.67
CA ALA A 34 3.72 5.73 7.08
C ALA A 34 3.87 5.53 8.60
N ALA A 35 4.38 6.55 9.31
CA ALA A 35 4.53 6.54 10.77
C ALA A 35 3.30 7.12 11.51
N SER A 36 2.23 7.46 10.80
CA SER A 36 1.02 8.00 11.42
C SER A 36 0.28 6.97 12.28
N GLU A 37 -0.43 7.46 13.30
CA GLU A 37 -1.30 6.63 14.14
C GLU A 37 -2.40 5.95 13.30
N GLU A 38 -2.90 6.63 12.26
CA GLU A 38 -3.91 6.10 11.35
C GLU A 38 -3.42 4.83 10.63
N VAL A 39 -2.20 4.85 10.09
CA VAL A 39 -1.58 3.67 9.45
C VAL A 39 -1.37 2.54 10.46
N THR A 40 -0.95 2.88 11.69
CA THR A 40 -0.79 1.91 12.78
C THR A 40 -2.11 1.21 13.11
N VAL A 41 -3.22 1.96 13.15
CA VAL A 41 -4.56 1.40 13.39
C VAL A 41 -5.03 0.55 12.20
N MET A 42 -4.85 1.02 10.96
CA MET A 42 -5.27 0.30 9.76
C MET A 42 -4.55 -1.05 9.59
N THR A 43 -3.28 -1.13 9.98
CA THR A 43 -2.46 -2.33 9.83
C THR A 43 -2.50 -3.26 11.04
N LYS A 44 -3.18 -2.85 12.12
CA LYS A 44 -3.18 -3.58 13.39
C LYS A 44 -3.79 -4.97 13.23
N GLY A 45 -2.99 -5.99 13.54
CA GLY A 45 -3.41 -7.40 13.46
C GLY A 45 -3.45 -7.96 12.04
N LEU A 46 -3.03 -7.18 11.03
CA LEU A 46 -2.88 -7.65 9.65
C LEU A 46 -1.44 -8.10 9.40
N SER A 47 -1.28 -9.07 8.52
CA SER A 47 0.04 -9.46 7.99
C SER A 47 0.27 -8.77 6.65
N ALA A 48 1.43 -8.16 6.50
CA ALA A 48 1.84 -7.60 5.23
C ALA A 48 2.36 -8.70 4.30
N PHE A 49 2.09 -8.55 3.01
CA PHE A 49 2.83 -9.23 1.96
C PHE A 49 3.99 -8.32 1.53
N GLU A 50 5.21 -8.85 1.52
CA GLU A 50 6.39 -8.13 1.06
C GLU A 50 6.51 -8.20 -0.47
N GLY A 51 6.76 -7.05 -1.08
CA GLY A 51 6.85 -6.88 -2.51
C GLY A 51 5.54 -6.44 -3.16
N ALA A 52 5.64 -5.50 -4.10
CA ALA A 52 4.55 -5.13 -4.99
C ALA A 52 4.91 -5.50 -6.44
N ASP A 53 4.32 -6.60 -6.95
CA ASP A 53 4.60 -7.08 -8.31
C ASP A 53 4.15 -6.04 -9.36
N PRO A 54 5.04 -5.58 -10.26
CA PRO A 54 4.68 -4.66 -11.34
C PRO A 54 3.58 -5.18 -12.27
N ARG A 55 3.38 -6.50 -12.38
CA ARG A 55 2.28 -7.10 -13.16
C ARG A 55 0.92 -6.83 -12.52
N ASP A 56 0.89 -6.76 -11.20
CA ASP A 56 -0.31 -6.46 -10.43
C ASP A 56 -0.55 -4.95 -10.28
N TRP A 57 0.53 -4.21 -10.04
CA TRP A 57 0.45 -2.81 -9.64
C TRP A 57 0.84 -1.82 -10.73
N GLY A 58 1.21 -2.29 -11.92
CA GLY A 58 2.02 -1.54 -12.90
C GLY A 58 1.57 -0.11 -13.20
N LEU A 59 0.26 0.15 -13.33
CA LEU A 59 -0.23 1.51 -13.54
C LEU A 59 -0.24 2.34 -12.23
N ALA A 60 -0.65 1.72 -11.13
CA ALA A 60 -0.80 2.34 -9.81
C ALA A 60 0.55 2.74 -9.18
N LEU A 61 1.61 1.98 -9.49
CA LEU A 61 2.96 2.21 -8.98
C LEU A 61 3.94 2.64 -10.08
N ARG A 62 3.44 3.18 -11.19
CA ARG A 62 4.30 3.71 -12.24
C ARG A 62 5.17 4.85 -11.69
N GLY A 63 6.48 4.76 -11.91
CA GLY A 63 7.46 5.73 -11.42
C GLY A 63 8.25 5.27 -10.21
N HIS A 64 7.85 4.17 -9.57
CA HIS A 64 8.65 3.49 -8.55
C HIS A 64 9.72 2.60 -9.19
N SER A 65 10.88 2.55 -8.55
CA SER A 65 11.98 1.67 -8.88
C SER A 65 11.70 0.23 -8.44
N PRO A 66 12.31 -0.78 -9.10
CA PRO A 66 12.20 -2.17 -8.67
C PRO A 66 12.62 -2.40 -7.21
N SER A 67 13.59 -1.62 -6.71
CA SER A 67 14.02 -1.65 -5.30
C SER A 67 12.95 -1.16 -4.34
N GLU A 68 12.29 -0.04 -4.66
CA GLU A 68 11.17 0.48 -3.85
C GLU A 68 10.01 -0.52 -3.82
N LEU A 69 9.75 -1.19 -4.96
CA LEU A 69 8.71 -2.20 -5.06
C LEU A 69 9.04 -3.50 -4.33
N ALA A 70 10.31 -3.91 -4.29
CA ALA A 70 10.74 -5.10 -3.57
C ALA A 70 10.60 -4.93 -2.05
N GLY A 71 10.87 -3.73 -1.53
CA GLY A 71 10.69 -3.40 -0.11
C GLY A 71 9.28 -2.95 0.28
N ALA A 72 8.34 -2.90 -0.67
CA ALA A 72 6.98 -2.47 -0.40
C ALA A 72 6.24 -3.48 0.48
N MET A 73 5.49 -3.01 1.48
CA MET A 73 4.63 -3.83 2.31
C MET A 73 3.17 -3.62 1.89
N VAL A 74 2.53 -4.68 1.40
CA VAL A 74 1.15 -4.67 0.93
C VAL A 74 0.24 -5.26 2.00
N TYR A 75 -0.71 -4.48 2.49
CA TYR A 75 -1.76 -4.92 3.41
C TYR A 75 -3.09 -5.00 2.68
N THR A 76 -3.86 -6.06 2.93
CA THR A 76 -5.27 -6.15 2.51
C THR A 76 -6.15 -5.79 3.70
N LEU A 77 -6.97 -4.76 3.56
CA LEU A 77 -7.86 -4.27 4.59
C LEU A 77 -9.25 -4.89 4.41
N ASP A 78 -9.74 -5.57 5.45
CA ASP A 78 -11.13 -6.04 5.57
C ASP A 78 -12.03 -4.90 6.07
N VAL A 79 -12.14 -3.84 5.26
CA VAL A 79 -12.97 -2.64 5.53
C VAL A 79 -14.22 -2.61 4.69
#